data_AF-A0AB39KC73-F1
#
_entry.id   AF-A0AB39KC73-F1
#
_cell.length_a   1.000
_cell.length_b   1.000
_cell.length_c   1.000
_cell.angle_alpha   90.00
_cell.angle_beta   90.00
_cell.angle_gamma   90.00
#
_symmetry.space_group_name_H-M   'P 1'
#
loop_
_entity.id
_entity.type
_entity.pdbx_description
1 polymer ?
#
loop_
_entity_poly.entity_id
_entity_poly.type
_entity_poly.pdbx_seq_one_letter_code
_entity_poly.pdbx_strand_id
1 'polypeptide(L)'
;MNLSKKAIIGLVVAVIALISAISAFVWKNTHSSSSSQKTTASAQEHPTEKAEVLPYLNLTETKASYAVPFCEKKNCIDVDIQTIKTQDTWLNSWIEKSQAKVIQSQIDLKKDLSLQQAINAYVKKSDEWQEKYSKNRAYELHIHTRIASQRNQYVLLQLALDSKQEEITIKDRYYFFVADRKLHKSLSLLDVVNKDQQTSVHQLVQTAYQDWLKKQNDDVKKDAPKTLYWGQADWFFDGEGVGLHYQANQITKDAPQLDIYLTTEQTKKILQPEVYAQMF
;
A
#
# COMPACT_ATOMS: atom_id res chain seq x y z
N MET A 1 27.24 -46.90 -7.02
CA MET A 1 26.97 -47.65 -8.26
C MET A 1 26.84 -46.67 -9.41
N ASN A 2 27.82 -46.65 -10.32
CA ASN A 2 27.80 -45.82 -11.52
C ASN A 2 26.93 -46.48 -12.60
N LEU A 3 25.80 -45.86 -12.95
CA LEU A 3 25.02 -46.24 -14.12
C LEU A 3 25.65 -45.62 -15.38
N SER A 4 25.99 -46.46 -16.35
CA SER A 4 26.67 -46.03 -17.57
C SER A 4 25.74 -45.28 -18.52
N LYS A 5 26.29 -44.26 -19.20
CA LYS A 5 25.59 -43.40 -20.18
C LYS A 5 24.90 -44.15 -21.33
N LYS A 6 25.18 -45.45 -21.53
CA LYS A 6 24.50 -46.29 -22.54
C LYS A 6 23.10 -46.74 -22.12
N ALA A 7 22.78 -46.74 -20.82
CA ALA A 7 21.43 -47.09 -20.33
C ALA A 7 20.40 -45.96 -20.50
N ILE A 8 20.86 -44.70 -20.58
CA ILE A 8 19.98 -43.52 -20.69
C ILE A 8 19.53 -43.31 -22.14
N ILE A 9 20.35 -43.66 -23.14
CA ILE A 9 20.04 -43.47 -24.57
C ILE A 9 18.99 -44.48 -25.07
N GLY A 10 18.97 -45.69 -24.51
CA GLY A 10 17.96 -46.72 -24.88
C GLY A 10 16.53 -46.38 -24.41
N LEU A 11 16.38 -45.58 -23.36
CA LEU A 11 15.07 -45.26 -22.78
C LEU A 11 14.37 -44.07 -23.47
N VAL A 12 15.13 -43.22 -24.17
CA VAL A 12 14.62 -42.02 -24.85
C VAL A 12 14.08 -42.33 -26.27
N VAL A 13 14.57 -43.38 -26.93
CA VAL A 13 14.09 -43.76 -28.28
C VAL A 13 12.76 -44.54 -28.24
N ALA A 14 12.43 -45.19 -27.12
CA ALA A 14 11.19 -45.97 -26.99
C ALA A 14 9.93 -45.12 -26.73
N VAL A 15 10.05 -43.90 -26.21
CA VAL A 15 8.89 -43.05 -25.84
C VAL A 15 8.42 -42.18 -27.01
N ILE A 16 9.30 -41.86 -27.97
CA ILE A 16 8.95 -41.00 -29.12
C ILE A 16 8.18 -41.77 -30.21
N ALA A 17 8.30 -43.10 -30.28
CA ALA A 17 7.57 -43.92 -31.26
C ALA A 17 6.11 -44.24 -30.88
N LEU A 18 5.66 -43.93 -29.66
CA LEU A 18 4.31 -44.28 -29.17
C LEU A 18 3.29 -43.13 -29.22
N ILE A 19 3.69 -41.91 -29.59
CA ILE A 19 2.81 -40.72 -29.64
C ILE A 19 2.33 -40.40 -31.08
N SER A 20 2.87 -41.06 -32.10
CA SER A 20 2.54 -40.78 -33.51
C SER A 20 1.38 -41.59 -34.11
N ALA A 21 0.68 -42.42 -33.33
CA ALA A 21 -0.29 -43.41 -33.84
C ALA A 21 -1.76 -43.22 -33.38
N ILE A 22 -2.12 -42.07 -32.79
CA ILE A 22 -3.52 -41.80 -32.34
C ILE A 22 -4.19 -40.67 -33.15
N SER A 23 -3.49 -39.98 -34.04
CA SER A 23 -4.01 -38.84 -34.82
C SER A 23 -4.58 -39.18 -36.21
N ALA A 24 -4.96 -40.44 -36.49
CA ALA A 24 -5.46 -40.84 -37.81
C ALA A 24 -6.61 -41.88 -37.82
N PHE A 25 -7.52 -41.88 -36.83
CA PHE A 25 -8.65 -42.83 -36.84
C PHE A 25 -10.00 -42.32 -36.32
N VAL A 26 -10.36 -41.05 -36.55
CA VAL A 26 -11.78 -40.64 -36.45
C VAL A 26 -12.12 -39.59 -37.51
N TRP A 27 -11.87 -39.90 -38.78
CA TRP A 27 -12.51 -39.21 -39.90
C TRP A 27 -12.84 -40.19 -41.03
N LYS A 28 -13.95 -40.92 -40.86
CA LYS A 28 -14.88 -41.42 -41.89
C LYS A 28 -15.72 -42.55 -41.31
N ASN A 29 -16.99 -42.27 -41.04
CA ASN A 29 -18.07 -43.06 -41.62
C ASN A 29 -19.40 -42.30 -41.54
N THR A 30 -20.18 -42.47 -42.60
CA THR A 30 -21.28 -41.63 -43.05
C THR A 30 -22.59 -42.44 -42.99
N HIS A 31 -23.70 -41.73 -42.73
CA HIS A 31 -25.13 -42.08 -42.95
C HIS A 31 -25.73 -43.24 -42.10
N SER A 32 -26.96 -43.22 -41.56
CA SER A 32 -28.20 -42.54 -41.98
C SER A 32 -29.24 -42.37 -40.82
N SER A 33 -30.11 -41.37 -41.00
CA SER A 33 -31.52 -41.22 -40.57
C SER A 33 -32.00 -41.59 -39.15
N SER A 34 -32.49 -40.59 -38.39
CA SER A 34 -33.92 -40.48 -38.05
C SER A 34 -34.26 -39.11 -37.45
N SER A 35 -35.43 -38.60 -37.81
CA SER A 35 -36.02 -37.35 -37.34
C SER A 35 -36.47 -37.45 -35.89
N SER A 36 -36.14 -36.45 -35.06
CA SER A 36 -36.93 -36.08 -33.89
C SER A 36 -36.63 -34.63 -33.49
N GLN A 37 -37.65 -33.78 -33.64
CA GLN A 37 -37.69 -32.42 -33.10
C GLN A 37 -37.49 -32.45 -31.59
N LYS A 38 -36.53 -31.67 -31.07
CA LYS A 38 -36.56 -31.13 -29.70
C LYS A 38 -35.97 -29.72 -29.69
N THR A 39 -36.88 -28.75 -29.57
CA THR A 39 -36.74 -27.50 -28.79
C THR A 39 -35.33 -26.91 -28.65
N THR A 40 -35.01 -25.93 -29.49
CA THR A 40 -33.94 -24.97 -29.28
C THR A 40 -34.36 -24.00 -28.16
N ALA A 41 -33.96 -24.29 -26.93
CA ALA A 41 -33.83 -23.27 -25.91
C ALA A 41 -32.57 -22.46 -26.24
N SER A 42 -32.78 -21.25 -26.77
CA SER A 42 -31.72 -20.25 -26.90
C SER A 42 -31.21 -19.92 -25.50
N ALA A 43 -30.07 -20.48 -25.10
CA ALA A 43 -29.31 -19.97 -23.97
C ALA A 43 -28.89 -18.54 -24.34
N GLN A 44 -29.54 -17.54 -23.73
CA GLN A 44 -29.01 -16.19 -23.68
C GLN A 44 -27.65 -16.26 -23.01
N GLU A 45 -26.59 -16.12 -23.79
CA GLU A 45 -25.31 -15.68 -23.25
C GLU A 45 -25.55 -14.29 -22.64
N HIS A 46 -25.66 -14.24 -21.32
CA HIS A 46 -25.53 -13.00 -20.59
C HIS A 46 -24.14 -12.44 -20.93
N PRO A 47 -24.04 -11.21 -21.47
CA PRO A 47 -22.75 -10.58 -21.66
C PRO A 47 -22.11 -10.47 -20.28
N THR A 48 -21.03 -11.20 -20.06
CA THR A 48 -20.17 -10.97 -18.90
C THR A 48 -19.63 -9.56 -19.07
N GLU A 49 -20.15 -8.63 -18.27
CA GLU A 49 -19.68 -7.25 -18.22
C GLU A 49 -18.19 -7.31 -17.88
N LYS A 50 -17.34 -7.03 -18.88
CA LYS A 50 -15.90 -6.96 -18.66
C LYS A 50 -15.67 -5.86 -17.63
N ALA A 51 -15.12 -6.22 -16.48
CA ALA A 51 -14.78 -5.26 -15.44
C ALA A 51 -13.98 -4.10 -16.06
N GLU A 52 -14.49 -2.89 -15.87
CA GLU A 52 -13.85 -1.67 -16.35
C GLU A 52 -12.54 -1.46 -15.58
N VAL A 53 -11.41 -1.82 -16.20
CA VAL A 53 -10.07 -1.65 -15.62
C VAL A 53 -9.59 -0.23 -15.91
N LEU A 54 -9.30 0.56 -14.86
CA LEU A 54 -8.73 1.90 -15.02
C LEU A 54 -7.31 1.84 -15.61
N PRO A 55 -6.94 2.80 -16.47
CA PRO A 55 -5.59 2.83 -17.04
C PRO A 55 -4.53 3.10 -15.96
N TYR A 56 -3.31 2.65 -16.27
CA TYR A 56 -2.12 2.98 -15.49
C TYR A 56 -1.89 4.49 -15.42
N LEU A 57 -1.41 4.95 -14.26
CA LEU A 57 -1.10 6.36 -14.05
C LEU A 57 0.20 6.75 -14.78
N ASN A 58 0.17 7.91 -15.42
CA ASN A 58 1.39 8.53 -15.93
C ASN A 58 1.93 9.42 -14.82
N LEU A 59 3.04 9.03 -14.21
CA LEU A 59 3.62 9.73 -13.07
C LEU A 59 4.73 10.66 -13.54
N THR A 60 4.65 11.94 -13.17
CA THR A 60 5.74 12.91 -13.38
C THR A 60 6.17 13.46 -12.05
N GLU A 61 7.44 13.22 -11.68
CA GLU A 61 8.02 13.80 -10.48
C GLU A 61 8.26 15.30 -10.66
N THR A 62 7.91 16.08 -9.64
CA THR A 62 8.08 17.52 -9.65
C THR A 62 8.13 18.07 -8.23
N LYS A 63 8.51 19.34 -8.07
CA LYS A 63 8.42 20.01 -6.78
C LYS A 63 6.96 20.32 -6.45
N ALA A 64 6.54 20.10 -5.21
CA ALA A 64 5.22 20.49 -4.77
C ALA A 64 5.03 22.02 -4.87
N SER A 65 3.81 22.46 -5.13
CA SER A 65 3.51 23.89 -5.24
C SER A 65 3.26 24.47 -3.85
N TYR A 66 4.25 25.22 -3.35
CA TYR A 66 4.17 25.95 -2.09
C TYR A 66 5.15 27.12 -2.09
N ALA A 67 4.92 28.06 -1.19
CA ALA A 67 5.84 29.13 -0.86
C ALA A 67 6.33 28.98 0.59
N VAL A 68 7.58 29.33 0.81
CA VAL A 68 8.14 29.55 2.14
C VAL A 68 8.39 31.06 2.28
N PRO A 69 8.16 31.67 3.46
CA PRO A 69 8.46 33.08 3.67
C PRO A 69 9.93 33.39 3.33
N PHE A 70 10.16 34.57 2.78
CA PHE A 70 11.53 35.04 2.55
C PHE A 70 12.28 35.15 3.88
N CYS A 71 13.53 34.68 3.90
CA CYS A 71 14.37 34.66 5.08
C CYS A 71 15.74 35.25 4.78
N GLU A 72 16.08 36.35 5.47
CA GLU A 72 17.33 37.10 5.30
C GLU A 72 18.44 36.65 6.26
N LYS A 73 18.10 35.83 7.25
CA LYS A 73 19.04 35.36 8.28
C LYS A 73 19.83 34.15 7.78
N LYS A 74 21.00 33.86 8.36
CA LYS A 74 21.81 32.68 8.00
C LYS A 74 21.18 31.32 8.38
N ASN A 75 20.07 31.30 9.13
CA ASN A 75 19.48 30.12 9.74
C ASN A 75 18.00 30.03 9.35
N CYS A 76 17.76 29.82 8.06
CA CYS A 76 16.43 29.72 7.47
C CYS A 76 15.92 28.28 7.53
N ILE A 77 14.60 28.15 7.60
CA ILE A 77 13.95 26.84 7.48
C ILE A 77 14.26 26.22 6.13
N ASP A 78 14.51 24.92 6.12
CA ASP A 78 14.69 24.13 4.92
C ASP A 78 13.48 23.22 4.71
N VAL A 79 12.72 23.45 3.64
CA VAL A 79 11.57 22.65 3.28
C VAL A 79 11.68 22.26 1.83
N ASP A 80 11.83 20.96 1.57
CA ASP A 80 11.83 20.41 0.22
C ASP A 80 10.81 19.28 0.09
N ILE A 81 9.84 19.47 -0.79
CA ILE A 81 8.75 18.50 -0.97
C ILE A 81 8.72 18.14 -2.44
N GLN A 82 9.20 16.93 -2.74
CA GLN A 82 8.97 16.30 -4.04
C GLN A 82 7.57 15.66 -4.02
N THR A 83 6.84 15.84 -5.13
CA THR A 83 5.52 15.26 -5.36
C THR A 83 5.48 14.62 -6.74
N ILE A 84 4.38 13.93 -7.02
CA ILE A 84 4.07 13.38 -8.33
C ILE A 84 2.81 14.05 -8.88
N LYS A 85 2.83 14.35 -10.17
CA LYS A 85 1.65 14.78 -10.93
C LYS A 85 1.20 13.66 -11.85
N THR A 86 -0.12 13.55 -11.97
CA THR A 86 -0.80 12.58 -12.82
C THR A 86 -1.88 13.28 -13.65
N GLN A 87 -2.46 12.56 -14.60
CA GLN A 87 -3.63 12.99 -15.35
C GLN A 87 -4.91 13.05 -14.49
N ASP A 88 -4.89 12.45 -13.29
CA ASP A 88 -6.03 12.35 -12.37
C ASP A 88 -6.00 13.51 -11.37
N THR A 89 -6.87 14.50 -11.57
CA THR A 89 -6.89 15.74 -10.77
C THR A 89 -7.32 15.49 -9.32
N TRP A 90 -8.21 14.52 -9.11
CA TRP A 90 -8.61 14.14 -7.77
C TRP A 90 -7.43 13.51 -7.02
N LEU A 91 -6.73 12.57 -7.67
CA LEU A 91 -5.57 11.91 -7.07
C LEU A 91 -4.46 12.93 -6.74
N ASN A 92 -4.20 13.89 -7.63
CA ASN A 92 -3.23 14.96 -7.37
C ASN A 92 -3.60 15.78 -6.12
N SER A 93 -4.89 16.08 -5.92
CA SER A 93 -5.39 16.80 -4.74
C SER A 93 -5.30 15.94 -3.47
N TRP A 94 -5.58 14.65 -3.58
CA TRP A 94 -5.46 13.69 -2.48
C TRP A 94 -3.99 13.51 -2.05
N ILE A 95 -3.03 13.46 -2.98
CA ILE A 95 -1.60 13.41 -2.68
C ILE A 95 -1.18 14.67 -1.91
N GLU A 96 -1.56 15.86 -2.38
CA GLU A 96 -1.27 17.13 -1.71
C GLU A 96 -1.83 17.15 -0.28
N LYS A 97 -3.06 16.66 -0.09
CA LYS A 97 -3.68 16.51 1.24
C LYS A 97 -2.95 15.52 2.13
N SER A 98 -2.43 14.42 1.59
CA SER A 98 -1.63 13.44 2.33
C SER A 98 -0.28 14.04 2.76
N GLN A 99 0.39 14.80 1.90
CA GLN A 99 1.60 15.56 2.26
C GLN A 99 1.33 16.56 3.38
N ALA A 100 0.21 17.30 3.29
CA ALA A 100 -0.20 18.23 4.35
C ALA A 100 -0.43 17.51 5.69
N LYS A 101 -1.02 16.32 5.70
CA LYS A 101 -1.19 15.50 6.92
C LYS A 101 0.13 15.08 7.54
N VAL A 102 1.12 14.67 6.72
CA VAL A 102 2.45 14.29 7.20
C VAL A 102 3.19 15.48 7.82
N ILE A 103 3.12 16.66 7.21
CA ILE A 103 3.73 17.88 7.78
C ILE A 103 3.08 18.23 9.12
N GLN A 104 1.75 18.16 9.19
CA GLN A 104 1.02 18.44 10.42
C GLN A 104 1.36 17.48 11.55
N SER A 105 1.59 16.19 11.26
CA SER A 105 1.95 15.22 12.29
C SER A 105 3.32 15.49 12.92
N GLN A 106 4.21 16.22 12.24
CA GLN A 106 5.51 16.60 12.82
C GLN A 106 5.38 17.63 13.94
N ILE A 107 4.28 18.38 13.96
CA ILE A 107 4.01 19.44 14.94
C ILE A 107 2.76 19.17 15.78
N ASP A 108 2.35 17.89 15.86
CA ASP A 108 1.16 17.41 16.58
C ASP A 108 -0.13 18.20 16.24
N LEU A 109 -0.30 18.55 14.97
CA LEU A 109 -1.49 19.24 14.48
C LEU A 109 -2.44 18.26 13.80
N LYS A 110 -3.74 18.37 14.11
CA LYS A 110 -4.79 17.51 13.57
C LYS A 110 -5.91 18.36 12.98
N LYS A 111 -5.63 19.03 11.85
CA LYS A 111 -6.59 19.88 11.13
C LYS A 111 -6.68 19.46 9.66
N ASP A 112 -7.78 19.83 9.02
CA ASP A 112 -7.89 19.70 7.56
C ASP A 112 -7.30 20.96 6.90
N LEU A 113 -5.98 20.95 6.70
CA LEU A 113 -5.25 22.05 6.09
C LEU A 113 -4.97 21.75 4.61
N SER A 114 -4.84 22.81 3.81
CA SER A 114 -4.12 22.75 2.54
C SER A 114 -2.62 22.56 2.78
N LEU A 115 -1.88 22.19 1.73
CA LEU A 115 -0.42 22.06 1.82
C LEU A 115 0.24 23.36 2.28
N GLN A 116 -0.14 24.49 1.68
CA GLN A 116 0.41 25.80 2.07
C GLN A 116 0.12 26.14 3.54
N GLN A 117 -1.09 25.84 4.04
CA GLN A 117 -1.42 26.08 5.44
C GLN A 117 -0.64 25.19 6.40
N ALA A 118 -0.41 23.93 6.04
CA ALA A 118 0.43 23.01 6.82
C ALA A 118 1.89 23.52 6.88
N ILE A 119 2.44 23.98 5.76
CA ILE A 119 3.77 24.58 5.69
C ILE A 119 3.84 25.85 6.54
N ASN A 120 2.86 26.75 6.44
CA ASN A 120 2.82 27.96 7.26
C ASN A 120 2.79 27.62 8.77
N ALA A 121 2.06 26.57 9.17
CA ALA A 121 2.03 26.11 10.56
C ALA A 121 3.39 25.52 10.99
N TYR A 122 4.05 24.79 10.10
CA TYR A 122 5.39 24.24 10.33
C TYR A 122 6.46 25.34 10.46
N VAL A 123 6.44 26.33 9.57
CA VAL A 123 7.31 27.52 9.62
C VAL A 123 7.11 28.27 10.93
N LYS A 124 5.85 28.54 11.31
CA LYS A 124 5.55 29.20 12.58
C LYS A 124 6.13 28.45 13.77
N LYS A 125 6.10 27.12 13.78
CA LYS A 125 6.71 26.30 14.83
C LYS A 125 8.23 26.40 14.88
N SER A 126 8.88 26.44 13.72
CA SER A 126 10.31 26.72 13.60
C SER A 126 10.65 28.11 14.16
N ASP A 127 9.88 29.13 13.80
CA ASP A 127 10.10 30.51 14.27
C ASP A 127 9.97 30.59 15.81
N GLU A 128 8.88 30.03 16.37
CA GLU A 128 8.65 29.94 17.83
C GLU A 128 9.83 29.24 18.54
N TRP A 129 10.41 28.21 17.92
CA TRP A 129 11.59 27.51 18.45
C TRP A 129 12.84 28.39 18.43
N GLN A 130 13.08 29.13 17.36
CA GLN A 130 14.23 30.03 17.24
C GLN A 130 14.13 31.26 18.16
N GLU A 131 12.92 31.73 18.47
CA GLU A 131 12.69 32.83 19.40
C GLU A 131 13.03 32.45 20.85
N LYS A 132 12.82 31.19 21.26
CA LYS A 132 13.16 30.70 22.60
C LYS A 132 14.66 30.81 22.90
N TYR A 133 15.51 30.55 21.91
CA TYR A 133 16.95 30.67 22.04
C TYR A 133 17.61 30.94 20.69
N SER A 134 18.35 32.04 20.58
CA SER A 134 18.86 32.54 19.29
C SER A 134 19.84 31.62 18.55
N LYS A 135 20.41 30.60 19.23
CA LYS A 135 21.26 29.58 18.59
C LYS A 135 20.50 28.35 18.11
N ASN A 136 19.21 28.24 18.42
CA ASN A 136 18.36 27.17 17.93
C ASN A 136 18.36 27.19 16.40
N ARG A 137 18.54 26.01 15.79
CA ARG A 137 18.48 25.87 14.34
C ARG A 137 17.02 25.94 13.88
N ALA A 138 16.81 26.50 12.69
CA ALA A 138 15.52 26.38 12.02
C ALA A 138 15.24 24.90 11.73
N TYR A 139 13.96 24.58 11.53
CA TYR A 139 13.56 23.23 11.19
C TYR A 139 14.00 22.86 9.76
N GLU A 140 14.16 21.57 9.53
CA GLU A 140 14.41 20.96 8.23
C GLU A 140 13.35 19.88 7.98
N LEU A 141 12.73 19.86 6.79
CA LEU A 141 11.73 18.87 6.41
C LEU A 141 11.84 18.53 4.92
N HIS A 142 12.16 17.27 4.63
CA HIS A 142 12.21 16.74 3.27
C HIS A 142 11.19 15.62 3.11
N ILE A 143 10.34 15.71 2.09
CA ILE A 143 9.34 14.69 1.76
C ILE A 143 9.56 14.19 0.33
N HIS A 144 9.68 12.87 0.19
CA HIS A 144 9.67 12.17 -1.09
C HIS A 144 8.38 11.35 -1.25
N THR A 145 7.77 11.43 -2.42
CA THR A 145 6.45 10.90 -2.74
C THR A 145 6.53 9.91 -3.89
N ARG A 146 5.98 8.71 -3.70
CA ARG A 146 5.84 7.71 -4.77
C ARG A 146 4.52 6.94 -4.70
N ILE A 147 4.05 6.45 -5.85
CA ILE A 147 3.06 5.36 -5.89
C ILE A 147 3.82 4.05 -5.76
N ALA A 148 3.72 3.40 -4.60
CA ALA A 148 4.41 2.15 -4.32
C ALA A 148 3.71 0.94 -4.96
N SER A 149 2.39 1.01 -5.17
CA SER A 149 1.61 -0.03 -5.85
C SER A 149 0.40 0.57 -6.56
N GLN A 150 0.05 0.00 -7.71
CA GLN A 150 -1.20 0.24 -8.42
C GLN A 150 -1.80 -1.09 -8.86
N ARG A 151 -3.03 -1.36 -8.45
CA ARG A 151 -3.80 -2.57 -8.78
C ARG A 151 -5.23 -2.18 -9.12
N ASN A 152 -5.61 -2.30 -10.38
CA ASN A 152 -6.88 -1.80 -10.91
C ASN A 152 -7.13 -0.34 -10.47
N GLN A 153 -8.18 -0.09 -9.70
CA GLN A 153 -8.52 1.23 -9.19
C GLN A 153 -7.79 1.64 -7.90
N TYR A 154 -7.10 0.70 -7.24
CA TYR A 154 -6.42 0.95 -5.98
C TYR A 154 -5.00 1.45 -6.17
N VAL A 155 -4.62 2.44 -5.37
CA VAL A 155 -3.26 2.96 -5.32
C VAL A 155 -2.75 3.01 -3.89
N LEU A 156 -1.48 2.65 -3.74
CA LEU A 156 -0.72 2.83 -2.51
C LEU A 156 0.24 4.01 -2.70
N LEU A 157 0.01 5.08 -1.96
CA LEU A 157 0.93 6.20 -1.83
C LEU A 157 1.87 5.93 -0.66
N GLN A 158 3.17 6.09 -0.90
CA GLN A 158 4.18 6.15 0.15
C GLN A 158 4.80 7.54 0.19
N LEU A 159 4.83 8.13 1.38
CA LEU A 159 5.60 9.35 1.66
C LEU A 159 6.77 9.00 2.58
N ALA A 160 7.98 9.29 2.14
CA ALA A 160 9.19 9.19 2.95
C ALA A 160 9.53 10.56 3.52
N LEU A 161 9.80 10.63 4.83
CA LEU A 161 10.10 11.85 5.55
C LEU A 161 11.50 11.78 6.19
N ASP A 162 12.30 12.79 5.89
CA ASP A 162 13.45 13.18 6.70
C ASP A 162 13.13 14.53 7.36
N SER A 163 13.47 14.69 8.64
CA SER A 163 13.31 15.98 9.30
C SER A 163 14.31 16.19 10.43
N LYS A 164 14.69 17.45 10.64
CA LYS A 164 15.38 17.90 11.86
C LYS A 164 14.56 19.01 12.50
N GLN A 165 14.09 18.78 13.71
CA GLN A 165 13.29 19.76 14.45
C GLN A 165 13.61 19.65 15.93
N GLU A 166 13.77 20.79 16.58
CA GLU A 166 14.24 20.84 17.97
C GLU A 166 15.51 19.97 18.13
N GLU A 167 15.51 19.03 19.06
CA GLU A 167 16.58 18.05 19.29
C GLU A 167 16.30 16.68 18.64
N ILE A 168 15.30 16.60 17.77
CA ILE A 168 14.82 15.36 17.14
C ILE A 168 15.26 15.33 15.69
N THR A 169 15.92 14.23 15.30
CA THR A 169 16.20 13.90 13.91
C THR A 169 15.44 12.64 13.52
N ILE A 170 14.66 12.74 12.45
CA ILE A 170 13.95 11.62 11.83
C ILE A 170 14.59 11.37 10.46
N LYS A 171 14.85 10.10 10.16
CA LYS A 171 15.29 9.65 8.85
C LYS A 171 14.43 8.52 8.34
N ASP A 172 14.14 8.52 7.05
CA ASP A 172 13.45 7.46 6.32
C ASP A 172 12.12 7.02 6.98
N ARG A 173 11.39 7.97 7.58
CA ARG A 173 10.08 7.64 8.17
C ARG A 173 9.03 7.55 7.08
N TYR A 174 8.39 6.39 6.98
CA TYR A 174 7.34 6.18 5.99
C TYR A 174 5.95 6.48 6.53
N TYR A 175 5.10 6.96 5.62
CA TYR A 175 3.66 7.07 5.80
C TYR A 175 2.98 6.42 4.61
N PHE A 176 1.91 5.68 4.86
CA PHE A 176 1.19 4.95 3.81
C PHE A 176 -0.26 5.40 3.73
N PHE A 177 -0.70 5.69 2.52
CA PHE A 177 -2.08 6.04 2.25
C PHE A 177 -2.61 5.19 1.10
N VAL A 178 -3.80 4.63 1.27
CA VAL A 178 -4.48 3.87 0.22
C VAL A 178 -5.68 4.66 -0.28
N ALA A 179 -5.92 4.61 -1.60
CA ALA A 179 -7.08 5.21 -2.22
C ALA A 179 -7.74 4.28 -3.24
N ASP A 180 -9.06 4.41 -3.35
CA ASP A 180 -9.85 3.96 -4.48
C ASP A 180 -10.04 5.14 -5.44
N ARG A 181 -9.41 5.04 -6.63
CA ARG A 181 -9.50 6.08 -7.66
C ARG A 181 -10.86 6.13 -8.35
N LYS A 182 -11.59 5.02 -8.43
CA LYS A 182 -12.92 5.00 -9.02
C LYS A 182 -13.93 5.70 -8.12
N LEU A 183 -13.78 5.55 -6.81
CA LEU A 183 -14.64 6.18 -5.81
C LEU A 183 -14.15 7.55 -5.34
N HIS A 184 -12.98 8.00 -5.79
CA HIS A 184 -12.35 9.22 -5.30
C HIS A 184 -12.31 9.26 -3.75
N LYS A 185 -11.90 8.15 -3.15
CA LYS A 185 -11.95 7.94 -1.69
C LYS A 185 -10.62 7.44 -1.15
N SER A 186 -10.15 8.09 -0.07
CA SER A 186 -9.09 7.54 0.77
C SER A 186 -9.65 6.38 1.59
N LEU A 187 -8.94 5.25 1.60
CA LEU A 187 -9.37 4.03 2.30
C LEU A 187 -8.56 3.83 3.58
N SER A 188 -9.27 3.63 4.68
CA SER A 188 -8.75 2.94 5.85
C SER A 188 -8.84 1.43 5.64
N LEU A 189 -8.13 0.65 6.47
CA LEU A 189 -8.28 -0.81 6.45
C LEU A 189 -9.71 -1.23 6.79
N LEU A 190 -10.43 -0.47 7.63
CA LEU A 190 -11.84 -0.72 7.96
C LEU A 190 -12.78 -0.60 6.76
N ASP A 191 -12.43 0.20 5.75
CA ASP A 191 -13.26 0.36 4.56
C ASP A 191 -13.24 -0.89 3.65
N VAL A 192 -12.16 -1.68 3.72
CA VAL A 192 -11.92 -2.83 2.81
C VAL A 192 -12.06 -4.18 3.48
N VAL A 193 -11.97 -4.23 4.81
CA VAL A 193 -12.17 -5.46 5.60
C VAL A 193 -13.65 -5.84 5.61
N ASN A 194 -13.93 -7.14 5.50
CA ASN A 194 -15.25 -7.68 5.73
C ASN A 194 -15.62 -7.46 7.21
N LYS A 195 -16.79 -6.87 7.49
CA LYS A 195 -17.25 -6.55 8.84
C LYS A 195 -17.23 -7.75 9.77
N ASP A 196 -17.58 -8.94 9.27
CA ASP A 196 -17.61 -10.18 10.05
C ASP A 196 -16.20 -10.70 10.38
N GLN A 197 -15.16 -10.17 9.73
CA GLN A 197 -13.76 -10.53 9.93
C GLN A 197 -12.99 -9.51 10.77
N GLN A 198 -13.61 -8.41 11.24
CA GLN A 198 -12.92 -7.42 12.07
C GLN A 198 -12.35 -8.03 13.36
N THR A 199 -13.06 -9.00 13.98
CA THR A 199 -12.54 -9.74 15.14
C THR A 199 -11.31 -10.57 14.77
N SER A 200 -11.29 -11.20 13.59
CA SER A 200 -10.12 -11.94 13.08
C SER A 200 -8.94 -11.00 12.85
N VAL A 201 -9.16 -9.83 12.23
CA VAL A 201 -8.11 -8.80 12.06
C VAL A 201 -7.58 -8.35 13.40
N HIS A 202 -8.47 -8.06 14.35
CA HIS A 202 -8.09 -7.65 15.69
C HIS A 202 -7.18 -8.69 16.36
N GLN A 203 -7.54 -9.98 16.29
CA GLN A 203 -6.72 -11.06 16.84
C GLN A 203 -5.34 -11.14 16.17
N LEU A 204 -5.27 -11.08 14.84
CA LEU A 204 -4.00 -11.10 14.09
C LEU A 204 -3.09 -9.94 14.52
N VAL A 205 -3.65 -8.72 14.59
CA VAL A 205 -2.91 -7.53 15.03
C VAL A 205 -2.44 -7.68 16.47
N GLN A 206 -3.31 -8.13 17.39
CA GLN A 206 -2.92 -8.28 18.79
C GLN A 206 -1.82 -9.33 18.95
N THR A 207 -1.88 -10.46 18.23
CA THR A 207 -0.83 -11.47 18.27
C THR A 207 0.50 -10.89 17.83
N ALA A 208 0.55 -10.22 16.67
CA ALA A 208 1.77 -9.60 16.17
C ALA A 208 2.30 -8.51 17.10
N TYR A 209 1.39 -7.68 17.64
CA TYR A 209 1.73 -6.64 18.60
C TYR A 209 2.32 -7.20 19.89
N GLN A 210 1.74 -8.26 20.48
CA GLN A 210 2.26 -8.87 21.70
C GLN A 210 3.64 -9.51 21.47
N ASP A 211 3.85 -10.12 20.32
CA ASP A 211 5.16 -10.69 19.97
C ASP A 211 6.22 -9.62 19.71
N TRP A 212 5.83 -8.48 19.15
CA TRP A 212 6.68 -7.30 19.06
C TRP A 212 6.96 -6.71 20.45
N LEU A 213 5.94 -6.59 21.32
CA LEU A 213 6.05 -5.97 22.64
C LEU A 213 6.99 -6.74 23.56
N LYS A 214 6.99 -8.08 23.51
CA LYS A 214 7.91 -8.95 24.27
C LYS A 214 9.38 -8.62 24.01
N LYS A 215 9.71 -8.14 22.80
CA LYS A 215 11.09 -7.82 22.37
C LYS A 215 11.56 -6.43 22.80
N GLN A 216 10.66 -5.60 23.33
CA GLN A 216 10.99 -4.22 23.73
C GLN A 216 11.64 -4.13 25.11
N ASN A 217 12.23 -2.98 25.41
CA ASN A 217 12.75 -2.67 26.74
C ASN A 217 11.61 -2.43 27.75
N ASP A 218 11.97 -2.34 29.04
CA ASP A 218 10.99 -2.20 30.12
C ASP A 218 10.23 -0.87 30.08
N ASP A 219 10.87 0.21 29.62
CA ASP A 219 10.24 1.53 29.51
C ASP A 219 9.12 1.52 28.46
N VAL A 220 9.38 0.99 27.27
CA VAL A 220 8.37 0.81 26.21
C VAL A 220 7.26 -0.12 26.68
N LYS A 221 7.60 -1.25 27.33
CA LYS A 221 6.60 -2.20 27.84
C LYS A 221 5.68 -1.59 28.89
N LYS A 222 6.21 -0.72 29.75
CA LYS A 222 5.48 -0.08 30.84
C LYS A 222 4.41 0.87 30.32
N ASP A 223 4.74 1.66 29.31
CA ASP A 223 3.85 2.69 28.77
C ASP A 223 2.97 2.18 27.62
N ALA A 224 3.27 0.99 27.09
CA ALA A 224 2.56 0.36 25.98
C ALA A 224 1.09 0.11 26.29
N PRO A 225 0.16 0.43 25.35
CA PRO A 225 -1.25 0.12 25.55
C PRO A 225 -1.44 -1.40 25.61
N LYS A 226 -2.38 -1.86 26.43
CA LYS A 226 -2.71 -3.30 26.52
C LYS A 226 -3.22 -3.86 25.20
N THR A 227 -3.86 -3.02 24.39
CA THR A 227 -4.46 -3.38 23.11
C THR A 227 -4.08 -2.35 22.06
N LEU A 228 -3.57 -2.81 20.93
CA LEU A 228 -3.20 -1.94 19.81
C LEU A 228 -4.43 -1.65 18.94
N TYR A 229 -4.74 -0.36 18.77
CA TYR A 229 -5.80 0.06 17.85
C TYR A 229 -5.29 0.02 16.41
N TRP A 230 -6.06 -0.58 15.51
CA TRP A 230 -5.66 -0.79 14.10
C TRP A 230 -6.58 -0.11 13.09
N GLY A 231 -7.76 0.36 13.50
CA GLY A 231 -8.75 0.91 12.58
C GLY A 231 -8.30 2.18 11.83
N GLN A 232 -7.30 2.89 12.38
CA GLN A 232 -6.69 4.09 11.80
C GLN A 232 -5.17 3.92 11.60
N ALA A 233 -4.65 2.69 11.67
CA ALA A 233 -3.25 2.47 11.35
C ALA A 233 -3.02 2.77 9.86
N ASP A 234 -1.83 3.26 9.54
CA ASP A 234 -1.36 3.27 8.18
C ASP A 234 -1.32 1.80 7.70
N TRP A 235 -1.76 1.58 6.47
CA TRP A 235 -1.78 0.24 5.90
C TRP A 235 -1.32 0.30 4.46
N PHE A 236 -0.79 -0.83 4.00
CA PHE A 236 -0.25 -0.98 2.67
C PHE A 236 -0.68 -2.32 2.08
N PHE A 237 -0.49 -2.46 0.77
CA PHE A 237 -0.70 -3.70 0.05
C PHE A 237 0.34 -3.86 -1.04
N ASP A 238 0.72 -5.10 -1.33
CA ASP A 238 1.64 -5.45 -2.39
C ASP A 238 1.14 -6.68 -3.17
N GLY A 239 2.04 -7.51 -3.72
CA GLY A 239 1.64 -8.74 -4.41
C GLY A 239 1.31 -9.91 -3.48
N GLU A 240 1.69 -9.84 -2.20
CA GLU A 240 1.57 -10.93 -1.23
C GLU A 240 0.35 -10.77 -0.34
N GLY A 241 0.08 -9.54 0.09
CA GLY A 241 -1.04 -9.28 0.98
C GLY A 241 -1.16 -7.84 1.46
N VAL A 242 -1.93 -7.70 2.53
CA VAL A 242 -2.09 -6.45 3.27
C VAL A 242 -1.09 -6.40 4.43
N GLY A 243 -0.56 -5.22 4.71
CA GLY A 243 0.19 -4.96 5.93
C GLY A 243 -0.28 -3.70 6.66
N LEU A 244 0.06 -3.63 7.94
CA LEU A 244 -0.16 -2.46 8.79
C LEU A 244 1.20 -1.90 9.19
N HIS A 245 1.28 -0.57 9.27
CA HIS A 245 2.49 0.16 9.58
C HIS A 245 2.24 1.09 10.76
N TYR A 246 3.10 0.95 11.78
CA TYR A 246 3.15 1.86 12.92
C TYR A 246 4.53 2.50 12.99
N GLN A 247 4.60 3.81 12.87
CA GLN A 247 5.86 4.56 12.92
C GLN A 247 6.53 4.42 14.29
N ALA A 248 7.86 4.61 14.31
CA ALA A 248 8.58 4.81 15.56
C ALA A 248 7.97 5.98 16.35
N ASN A 249 7.87 5.83 17.67
CA ASN A 249 7.20 6.72 18.60
C ASN A 249 5.67 6.83 18.47
N GLN A 250 5.02 6.07 17.58
CA GLN A 250 3.56 6.14 17.40
C GLN A 250 2.80 5.36 18.47
N ILE A 251 3.29 4.18 18.86
CA ILE A 251 2.64 3.32 19.86
C ILE A 251 2.87 3.91 21.26
N THR A 252 4.14 4.17 21.59
CA THR A 252 4.58 4.90 22.78
C THR A 252 5.84 5.68 22.45
N LYS A 253 6.23 6.60 23.33
CA LYS A 253 7.56 7.22 23.25
C LYS A 253 8.66 6.15 23.24
N ASP A 254 9.68 6.38 22.43
CA ASP A 254 10.88 5.56 22.23
C ASP A 254 10.62 4.14 21.69
N ALA A 255 9.36 3.81 21.35
CA ALA A 255 9.03 2.56 20.67
C ALA A 255 9.60 2.57 19.24
N PRO A 256 10.24 1.47 18.80
CA PRO A 256 10.60 1.32 17.40
C PRO A 256 9.37 1.14 16.52
N GLN A 257 9.57 1.19 15.21
CA GLN A 257 8.55 0.86 14.22
C GLN A 257 8.00 -0.57 14.42
N LEU A 258 6.73 -0.77 14.10
CA LEU A 258 6.08 -2.06 14.00
C LEU A 258 5.39 -2.18 12.64
N ASP A 259 5.84 -3.13 11.84
CA ASP A 259 5.14 -3.58 10.64
C ASP A 259 4.51 -4.95 10.88
N ILE A 260 3.26 -5.10 10.47
CA ILE A 260 2.51 -6.35 10.55
C ILE A 260 2.16 -6.75 9.12
N TYR A 261 2.75 -7.84 8.64
CA TYR A 261 2.47 -8.38 7.31
C TYR A 261 1.49 -9.56 7.44
N LEU A 262 0.40 -9.51 6.69
CA LEU A 262 -0.56 -10.61 6.62
C LEU A 262 -0.21 -11.52 5.45
N THR A 263 -0.35 -12.83 5.63
CA THR A 263 -0.16 -13.78 4.53
C THR A 263 -1.23 -13.62 3.46
N THR A 264 -1.03 -14.21 2.29
CA THR A 264 -2.03 -14.23 1.22
C THR A 264 -3.35 -14.86 1.70
N GLU A 265 -3.30 -15.95 2.48
CA GLU A 265 -4.49 -16.60 3.02
C GLU A 265 -5.21 -15.73 4.04
N GLN A 266 -4.46 -15.07 4.93
CA GLN A 266 -5.03 -14.14 5.90
C GLN A 266 -5.68 -12.95 5.19
N THR A 267 -4.98 -12.36 4.21
CA THR A 267 -5.47 -11.25 3.40
C THR A 267 -6.77 -11.62 2.68
N LYS A 268 -6.79 -12.76 1.98
CA LYS A 268 -7.99 -13.27 1.30
C LYS A 268 -9.16 -13.50 2.26
N LYS A 269 -8.86 -13.97 3.47
CA LYS A 269 -9.88 -14.23 4.49
C LYS A 269 -10.51 -12.94 5.02
N ILE A 270 -9.72 -11.89 5.25
CA ILE A 270 -10.20 -10.68 5.95
C ILE A 270 -10.85 -9.65 5.02
N LEU A 271 -10.44 -9.58 3.76
CA LEU A 271 -10.93 -8.57 2.83
C LEU A 271 -12.34 -8.89 2.32
N GLN A 272 -13.07 -7.86 1.92
CA GLN A 272 -14.27 -8.01 1.11
C GLN A 272 -13.91 -8.73 -0.20
N PRO A 273 -14.68 -9.75 -0.64
CA PRO A 273 -14.33 -10.56 -1.82
C PRO A 273 -14.03 -9.75 -3.09
N GLU A 274 -14.83 -8.72 -3.33
CA GLU A 274 -14.70 -7.80 -4.45
C GLU A 274 -13.41 -6.97 -4.38
N VAL A 275 -13.04 -6.51 -3.18
CA VAL A 275 -11.79 -5.77 -2.97
C VAL A 275 -10.59 -6.70 -3.20
N TYR A 276 -10.64 -7.92 -2.67
CA TYR A 276 -9.56 -8.89 -2.87
C TYR A 276 -9.35 -9.17 -4.37
N ALA A 277 -10.42 -9.48 -5.10
CA ALA A 277 -10.35 -9.79 -6.53
C ALA A 277 -9.86 -8.62 -7.41
N GLN A 278 -9.98 -7.38 -6.92
CA GLN A 278 -9.54 -6.18 -7.63
C GLN A 278 -8.16 -5.70 -7.17
N MET A 279 -7.68 -6.09 -6.00
CA MET A 279 -6.39 -5.67 -5.46
C MET A 279 -5.28 -6.72 -5.66
N PHE A 280 -5.62 -8.01 -5.71
CA PHE A 280 -4.69 -9.16 -5.80
C PHE A 280 -5.10 -10.12 -6.93
#